data_AF-A0AA38GDY6-F1
#
_entry.id   AF-A0AA38GDY6-F1
#
_cell.length_a   1.000
_cell.length_b   1.000
_cell.length_c   1.000
_cell.angle_alpha   90.00
_cell.angle_beta   90.00
_cell.angle_gamma   90.00
#
_symmetry.space_group_name_H-M   'P 1'
#
loop_
_entity.id
_entity.type
_entity.pdbx_description
1 polymer ?
#
loop_
_entity_poly.entity_id
_entity_poly.type
_entity_poly.pdbx_seq_one_letter_code
_entity_poly.pdbx_strand_id
1 'polypeptide(L)'
;VSRSEVESLLSGQSQGPILYITERQWESLMPRSDYIHGCSWQWSFFLQSFLNPRKRTAKKFDSFNVLNKNPNFENDYGWSIAFSNGAMVAHHYNPRGAEYGIITRGEGRIQIQFPNGTRGMDMDVKVGDVFWVPQYYLV
;
A
#
# COMPACT_ATOMS: atom_id res chain seq x y z
N VAL A 1 40.44 -4.61 6.22
CA VAL A 1 39.54 -3.44 6.22
C VAL A 1 39.98 -2.52 7.34
N SER A 2 40.36 -1.29 7.00
CA SER A 2 40.81 -0.30 8.00
C SER A 2 39.60 0.41 8.62
N ARG A 3 39.71 0.91 9.86
CA ARG A 3 38.60 1.62 10.53
C ARG A 3 38.13 2.85 9.74
N SER A 4 39.07 3.58 9.14
CA SER A 4 38.80 4.74 8.29
C SER A 4 38.02 4.39 7.02
N GLU A 5 38.20 3.19 6.48
CA GLU A 5 37.47 2.69 5.31
C GLU A 5 36.03 2.31 5.66
N VAL A 6 35.79 1.75 6.84
CA VAL A 6 34.42 1.50 7.32
C VAL A 6 33.68 2.81 7.61
N GLU A 7 34.38 3.76 8.24
CA GLU A 7 33.82 5.09 8.54
C GLU A 7 33.49 5.87 7.25
N SER A 8 34.30 5.75 6.19
CA SER A 8 33.98 6.37 4.90
C SER A 8 32.83 5.69 4.16
N LEU A 9 32.66 4.37 4.30
CA LEU A 9 31.51 3.64 3.73
C LEU A 9 30.20 3.99 4.43
N LEU A 10 30.21 4.10 5.76
CA LEU A 10 29.00 4.41 6.54
C LEU A 10 28.60 5.88 6.44
N SER A 11 29.57 6.79 6.23
CA SER A 11 29.29 8.22 6.00
C SER A 11 29.05 8.57 4.53
N GLY A 12 29.23 7.62 3.61
CA GLY A 12 29.14 7.85 2.17
C GLY A 12 27.73 8.18 1.65
N GLN A 13 26.67 7.76 2.35
CA GLN A 13 25.29 8.03 1.95
C GLN A 13 24.65 9.10 2.84
N SER A 14 24.36 10.27 2.25
CA SER A 14 23.75 11.41 2.95
C SER A 14 22.40 11.86 2.37
N GLN A 15 21.97 11.27 1.25
CA GLN A 15 20.79 11.73 0.47
C GLN A 15 19.43 11.23 1.00
N GLY A 16 19.40 10.58 2.17
CA GLY A 16 18.18 10.03 2.77
C GLY A 16 17.79 8.64 2.22
N PRO A 17 16.61 8.11 2.62
CA PRO A 17 16.19 6.76 2.29
C PRO A 17 15.62 6.60 0.87
N ILE A 18 15.18 7.69 0.22
CA ILE A 18 14.68 7.70 -1.16
C ILE A 18 15.70 8.44 -2.02
N LEU A 19 16.34 7.71 -2.94
CA LEU A 19 17.42 8.22 -3.78
C LEU A 19 16.93 8.43 -5.21
N TYR A 20 17.38 9.53 -5.84
CA TYR A 20 17.24 9.68 -7.28
C TYR A 20 18.32 8.84 -7.98
N ILE A 21 17.89 7.95 -8.85
CA ILE A 21 18.79 7.11 -9.66
C ILE A 21 18.63 7.45 -11.13
N THR A 22 19.72 7.33 -11.88
CA THR A 22 19.70 7.57 -13.33
C THR A 22 19.07 6.38 -14.07
N GLU A 23 18.54 6.62 -15.26
CA GLU A 23 17.93 5.55 -16.08
C GLU A 23 18.91 4.40 -16.36
N ARG A 24 20.20 4.70 -16.60
CA ARG A 24 21.23 3.67 -16.82
C ARG A 24 21.48 2.81 -15.58
N GLN A 25 21.44 3.42 -14.39
CA GLN A 25 21.53 2.69 -13.13
C GLN A 25 20.27 1.85 -12.92
N TRP A 26 19.09 2.40 -13.23
CA TRP A 26 17.82 1.68 -13.17
C TRP A 26 17.82 0.43 -14.07
N GLU A 27 18.22 0.55 -15.33
CA GLU A 27 18.35 -0.57 -16.27
C GLU A 27 19.37 -1.61 -15.81
N SER A 28 20.41 -1.21 -15.08
CA SER A 28 21.39 -2.15 -14.51
C SER A 28 20.89 -2.88 -13.27
N LEU A 29 19.96 -2.26 -12.52
CA LEU A 29 19.38 -2.80 -11.29
C LEU A 29 18.17 -3.68 -11.57
N MET A 30 17.47 -3.44 -12.67
CA MET A 30 16.29 -4.19 -13.06
C MET A 30 16.64 -5.22 -14.14
N PRO A 31 16.39 -6.53 -13.92
CA PRO A 31 16.53 -7.51 -14.98
C PRO A 31 15.57 -7.17 -16.14
N ARG A 32 16.08 -7.22 -17.38
CA ARG A 32 15.31 -6.96 -18.60
C ARG A 32 14.05 -7.85 -18.60
N SER A 33 12.90 -7.20 -18.66
CA SER A 33 11.57 -7.79 -18.56
C SER A 33 11.24 -8.68 -19.77
N ASP A 34 11.73 -9.91 -19.76
CA ASP A 34 11.06 -11.01 -20.41
C ASP A 34 10.74 -12.06 -19.33
N TYR A 35 9.49 -12.54 -19.30
CA TYR A 35 8.94 -13.58 -18.43
C TYR A 35 8.42 -13.15 -17.03
N ILE A 36 7.15 -12.73 -17.03
CA ILE A 36 6.26 -12.82 -15.86
C ILE A 36 5.91 -14.31 -15.64
N HIS A 37 6.84 -15.09 -15.12
CA HIS A 37 6.56 -16.37 -14.48
C HIS A 37 7.62 -16.64 -13.41
N GLY A 38 7.23 -16.57 -12.12
CA GLY A 38 8.08 -16.95 -11.00
C GLY A 38 8.95 -15.81 -10.46
N CYS A 39 8.32 -14.87 -9.75
CA CYS A 39 9.02 -13.74 -9.13
C CYS A 39 9.92 -14.22 -7.97
N SER A 40 11.20 -14.48 -8.24
CA SER A 40 12.25 -14.73 -7.25
C SER A 40 13.16 -13.51 -7.09
N TRP A 41 12.66 -12.47 -6.41
CA TRP A 41 13.42 -11.39 -5.74
C TRP A 41 14.91 -11.71 -5.48
N GLN A 42 15.81 -10.94 -6.10
CA GLN A 42 17.27 -11.11 -6.06
C GLN A 42 17.99 -10.34 -4.93
N TRP A 43 17.31 -9.50 -4.14
CA TRP A 43 17.94 -8.80 -3.00
C TRP A 43 18.38 -9.76 -1.88
N SER A 44 17.66 -10.86 -1.67
CA SER A 44 18.10 -11.91 -0.74
C SER A 44 19.35 -12.61 -1.26
N PHE A 45 19.52 -12.79 -2.57
CA PHE A 45 20.75 -13.35 -3.16
C PHE A 45 21.96 -12.42 -2.97
N PHE A 46 21.75 -11.11 -3.12
CA PHE A 46 22.83 -10.13 -2.97
C PHE A 46 23.25 -9.95 -1.51
N LEU A 47 22.35 -10.06 -0.53
CA LEU A 47 22.69 -9.99 0.89
C LEU A 47 23.10 -11.34 1.51
N GLN A 48 22.54 -12.47 1.05
CA GLN A 48 22.84 -13.80 1.63
C GLN A 48 24.22 -14.33 1.24
N SER A 49 24.79 -13.86 0.13
CA SER A 49 26.16 -14.20 -0.26
C SER A 49 27.22 -13.65 0.72
N PHE A 50 26.88 -12.61 1.49
CA PHE A 50 27.77 -12.04 2.51
C PHE A 50 27.66 -12.69 3.91
N LEU A 51 26.64 -13.53 4.19
CA LEU A 51 26.32 -13.97 5.57
C LEU A 51 26.11 -15.50 5.81
N ASN A 52 26.32 -16.38 4.82
CA ASN A 52 26.05 -17.86 4.82
C ASN A 52 26.28 -18.64 6.16
N PRO A 53 25.65 -19.82 6.50
CA PRO A 53 24.79 -20.76 5.71
C PRO A 53 23.55 -21.37 6.47
N ARG A 54 22.53 -21.87 5.75
CA ARG A 54 21.47 -22.87 6.10
C ARG A 54 20.11 -22.47 5.51
N LYS A 55 19.69 -23.20 4.47
CA LYS A 55 18.47 -22.91 3.70
C LYS A 55 17.23 -23.39 4.45
N ARG A 56 16.50 -22.46 5.08
CA ARG A 56 15.04 -22.56 5.18
C ARG A 56 14.48 -21.68 4.09
N THR A 57 14.02 -22.26 2.99
CA THR A 57 13.36 -21.50 1.91
C THR A 57 12.02 -21.00 2.44
N ALA A 58 11.98 -19.73 2.84
CA ALA A 58 10.73 -19.06 3.17
C ALA A 58 9.80 -19.12 1.95
N LYS A 59 8.59 -19.63 2.13
CA LYS A 59 7.57 -19.65 1.07
C LYS A 59 7.22 -18.21 0.74
N LYS A 60 7.39 -17.85 -0.52
CA LYS A 60 7.14 -16.50 -1.00
C LYS A 60 5.75 -16.42 -1.63
N PHE A 61 5.06 -15.33 -1.35
CA PHE A 61 3.77 -15.01 -1.96
C PHE A 61 3.99 -13.98 -3.07
N ASP A 62 3.24 -14.14 -4.16
CA ASP A 62 3.23 -13.16 -5.24
C ASP A 62 2.42 -11.93 -4.84
N SER A 63 2.76 -10.77 -5.41
CA SER A 63 1.97 -9.55 -5.26
C SER A 63 0.59 -9.74 -5.88
N PHE A 64 -0.45 -9.31 -5.18
CA PHE A 64 -1.82 -9.33 -5.68
C PHE A 64 -2.29 -7.91 -5.97
N ASN A 65 -2.88 -7.68 -7.16
CA ASN A 65 -3.45 -6.39 -7.51
C ASN A 65 -4.95 -6.36 -7.20
N VAL A 66 -5.34 -5.53 -6.24
CA VAL A 66 -6.74 -5.35 -5.83
C VAL A 66 -7.59 -4.75 -6.95
N LEU A 67 -7.01 -3.91 -7.81
CA LEU A 67 -7.71 -3.20 -8.88
C LEU A 67 -8.04 -4.09 -10.09
N ASN A 68 -7.33 -5.21 -10.25
CA ASN A 68 -7.57 -6.15 -11.36
C ASN A 68 -8.63 -7.20 -11.04
N LYS A 69 -9.12 -7.26 -9.79
CA LYS A 69 -10.12 -8.23 -9.34
C LYS A 69 -11.52 -7.71 -9.68
N ASN A 70 -12.41 -8.60 -10.09
CA ASN A 70 -13.82 -8.26 -10.24
C ASN A 70 -14.38 -7.71 -8.91
N PRO A 71 -15.14 -6.59 -8.97
CA PRO A 71 -15.75 -6.00 -7.80
C PRO A 71 -16.69 -6.98 -7.12
N ASN A 72 -16.70 -6.95 -5.79
CA ASN A 72 -17.64 -7.74 -5.00
C ASN A 72 -19.07 -7.14 -5.03
N PHE A 73 -19.17 -5.83 -5.29
CA PHE A 73 -20.41 -5.09 -5.48
C PHE A 73 -20.20 -4.04 -6.58
N GLU A 74 -21.11 -3.99 -7.54
CA GLU A 74 -21.08 -3.08 -8.69
C GLU A 74 -22.51 -2.70 -9.08
N ASN A 75 -22.73 -1.43 -9.39
CA ASN A 75 -23.96 -0.88 -9.94
C ASN A 75 -23.64 0.30 -10.87
N ASP A 76 -24.68 0.91 -11.46
CA ASP A 76 -24.53 2.03 -12.40
C ASP A 76 -23.83 3.28 -11.81
N TYR A 77 -23.72 3.35 -10.48
CA TYR A 77 -23.10 4.45 -9.76
C TYR A 77 -21.67 4.14 -9.27
N GLY A 78 -21.18 2.92 -9.44
CA GLY A 78 -19.81 2.53 -9.10
C GLY A 78 -19.72 1.15 -8.46
N TRP A 79 -18.62 0.93 -7.75
CA TRP A 79 -18.27 -0.36 -7.15
C TRP A 79 -17.63 -0.17 -5.78
N SER A 80 -17.34 -1.27 -5.08
CA SER A 80 -16.95 -1.30 -3.65
C SER A 80 -15.87 -0.31 -3.18
N ILE A 81 -15.02 0.21 -4.07
CA ILE A 81 -13.92 1.13 -3.72
C ILE A 81 -13.94 2.47 -4.47
N ALA A 82 -14.80 2.62 -5.48
CA ALA A 82 -14.84 3.83 -6.30
C ALA A 82 -16.25 4.11 -6.80
N PHE A 83 -16.63 5.38 -6.71
CA PHE A 83 -17.99 5.85 -6.97
C PHE A 83 -17.96 6.96 -8.03
N SER A 84 -19.03 7.04 -8.81
CA SER A 84 -19.27 8.11 -9.76
C SER A 84 -19.64 9.41 -9.04
N ASN A 85 -19.48 10.54 -9.73
CA ASN A 85 -19.82 11.85 -9.15
C ASN A 85 -21.29 11.91 -8.72
N GLY A 86 -21.52 12.36 -7.49
CA GLY A 86 -22.87 12.48 -6.91
C GLY A 86 -23.46 11.16 -6.40
N ALA A 87 -22.74 10.04 -6.53
CA ALA A 87 -23.14 8.78 -5.94
C ALA A 87 -22.93 8.77 -4.42
N MET A 88 -23.70 7.92 -3.74
CA MET A 88 -23.56 7.66 -2.31
C MET A 88 -23.51 6.16 -2.05
N VAL A 89 -22.83 5.77 -0.98
CA VAL A 89 -22.87 4.40 -0.46
C VAL A 89 -24.07 4.29 0.47
N ALA A 90 -24.76 3.15 0.43
CA ALA A 90 -25.83 2.87 1.37
C ALA A 90 -25.27 2.81 2.80
N HIS A 91 -26.04 3.33 3.77
CA HIS A 91 -25.66 3.28 5.17
C HIS A 91 -25.33 1.84 5.60
N HIS A 92 -24.14 1.61 6.14
CA HIS A 92 -23.68 0.28 6.54
C HIS A 92 -22.73 0.35 7.74
N TYR A 93 -22.47 -0.81 8.35
CA TYR A 93 -21.50 -0.95 9.43
C TYR A 93 -20.77 -2.28 9.33
N ASN A 94 -19.57 -2.35 9.89
CA ASN A 94 -18.79 -3.58 9.96
C ASN A 94 -18.84 -4.19 11.37
N PRO A 95 -19.44 -5.38 11.57
CA PRO A 95 -19.48 -6.04 12.88
C PRO A 95 -18.22 -6.85 13.20
N ARG A 96 -17.21 -6.90 12.34
CA ARG A 96 -16.02 -7.75 12.52
C ARG A 96 -14.70 -7.00 12.62
N GLY A 97 -14.64 -5.74 12.21
CA GLY A 97 -13.40 -4.98 12.24
C GLY A 97 -13.62 -3.49 12.02
N ALA A 98 -12.58 -2.73 12.32
CA ALA A 98 -12.49 -1.33 11.95
C ALA A 98 -12.08 -1.19 10.47
N GLU A 99 -12.62 -0.18 9.80
CA GLU A 99 -12.28 0.16 8.43
C GLU A 99 -11.37 1.39 8.41
N TYR A 100 -10.40 1.40 7.50
CA TYR A 100 -9.53 2.54 7.24
C TYR A 100 -9.68 2.93 5.78
N GLY A 101 -10.04 4.18 5.54
CA GLY A 101 -10.18 4.74 4.21
C GLY A 101 -9.11 5.80 3.95
N ILE A 102 -8.54 5.76 2.74
CA ILE A 102 -7.62 6.78 2.24
C ILE A 102 -8.20 7.30 0.94
N ILE A 103 -8.34 8.62 0.82
CA ILE A 103 -8.85 9.21 -0.41
C ILE A 103 -7.71 9.31 -1.43
N THR A 104 -7.82 8.53 -2.50
CA THR A 104 -6.81 8.48 -3.57
C THR A 104 -7.16 9.37 -4.76
N ARG A 105 -8.46 9.71 -4.93
CA ARG A 105 -8.95 10.58 -6.01
C ARG A 105 -10.28 11.23 -5.62
N GLY A 106 -10.48 12.47 -6.08
CA GLY A 106 -11.74 13.21 -5.91
C GLY A 106 -11.89 13.83 -4.53
N GLU A 107 -13.12 14.29 -4.26
CA GLU A 107 -13.57 14.83 -2.98
C GLU A 107 -15.01 14.37 -2.72
N GLY A 108 -15.43 14.39 -1.47
CA GLY A 108 -16.77 13.97 -1.07
C GLY A 108 -17.05 14.31 0.38
N ARG A 109 -18.15 13.78 0.91
CA ARG A 109 -18.56 13.98 2.30
C ARG A 109 -18.79 12.63 2.96
N ILE A 110 -18.27 12.47 4.17
CA ILE A 110 -18.44 11.27 4.99
C ILE A 110 -19.21 11.64 6.25
N GLN A 111 -20.19 10.80 6.57
CA GLN A 111 -20.96 10.89 7.80
C GLN A 111 -20.78 9.60 8.57
N ILE A 112 -20.55 9.71 9.87
CA ILE A 112 -20.39 8.56 10.75
C ILE A 112 -21.32 8.74 11.95
N GLN A 113 -22.06 7.70 12.29
CA GLN A 113 -22.92 7.68 13.47
C GLN A 113 -22.38 6.70 14.50
N PHE A 114 -22.49 7.09 15.78
CA PHE A 114 -22.19 6.21 16.89
C PHE A 114 -23.21 5.04 16.94
N PRO A 115 -22.83 3.89 17.53
CA PRO A 115 -23.75 2.76 17.70
C PRO A 115 -25.03 3.09 18.49
N ASN A 116 -25.03 4.17 19.28
CA ASN A 116 -26.18 4.66 20.03
C ASN A 116 -27.13 5.55 19.18
N GLY A 117 -26.85 5.73 17.89
CA GLY A 117 -27.65 6.54 16.96
C GLY A 117 -27.38 8.05 17.03
N THR A 118 -26.45 8.52 17.85
CA THR A 118 -26.06 9.94 17.84
C THR A 118 -25.02 10.20 16.75
N ARG A 119 -24.99 11.44 16.26
CA ARG A 119 -24.04 11.86 15.22
C ARG A 119 -22.62 11.82 15.76
N GLY A 120 -21.75 11.04 15.10
CA GLY A 120 -20.34 10.93 15.44
C GLY A 120 -19.46 11.90 14.67
N MET A 121 -19.52 11.85 13.33
CA MET A 121 -18.71 12.66 12.45
C MET A 121 -19.50 13.09 11.21
N ASP A 122 -19.14 14.25 10.67
CA ASP A 122 -19.70 14.80 9.45
C ASP A 122 -18.65 15.74 8.85
N MET A 123 -18.02 15.33 7.75
CA MET A 123 -16.84 16.00 7.22
C MET A 123 -16.72 15.87 5.70
N ASP A 124 -16.29 16.94 5.05
CA ASP A 124 -15.84 16.92 3.66
C ASP A 124 -14.38 16.42 3.61
N VAL A 125 -14.11 15.49 2.70
CA VAL A 125 -12.82 14.82 2.55
C VAL A 125 -12.27 15.00 1.13
N LYS A 126 -10.95 15.08 1.01
CA LYS A 126 -10.23 15.26 -0.26
C LYS A 126 -9.01 14.33 -0.34
N VAL A 127 -8.41 14.26 -1.53
CA VAL A 127 -7.22 13.43 -1.79
C VAL A 127 -6.13 13.63 -0.73
N GLY A 128 -5.64 12.52 -0.16
CA GLY A 128 -4.64 12.49 0.90
C GLY A 128 -5.22 12.43 2.31
N ASP A 129 -6.51 12.71 2.50
CA ASP A 129 -7.15 12.54 3.79
C ASP A 129 -7.30 11.05 4.12
N VAL A 130 -7.19 10.76 5.42
CA VAL A 130 -7.34 9.42 5.99
C VAL A 130 -8.42 9.47 7.06
N PHE A 131 -9.33 8.51 7.02
CA PHE A 131 -10.34 8.33 8.06
C PHE A 131 -10.38 6.87 8.51
N TRP A 132 -10.94 6.63 9.68
CA TRP A 132 -11.15 5.29 10.19
C TRP A 132 -12.53 5.19 10.84
N VAL A 133 -13.15 4.03 10.68
CA VAL A 133 -14.50 3.73 11.14
C VAL A 133 -14.38 2.57 12.12
N PRO A 134 -14.64 2.78 13.42
CA PRO A 134 -14.60 1.69 14.38
C PRO A 134 -15.69 0.65 14.09
N GLN A 135 -15.50 -0.55 14.63
CA GLN A 135 -16.50 -1.61 14.57
C GLN A 135 -17.84 -1.12 15.12
N TYR A 136 -18.95 -1.49 14.45
CA TYR A 136 -20.34 -1.09 14.76
C TYR A 136 -20.73 0.36 14.50
N TYR A 137 -19.83 1.21 14.00
CA TYR A 137 -20.19 2.57 13.61
C TYR A 137 -20.85 2.53 12.23
N LEU A 138 -21.92 3.32 12.07
CA LEU A 138 -22.64 3.41 10.80
C LEU A 138 -21.99 4.49 9.94
N VAL A 139 -21.71 4.16 8.68
CA VAL A 139 -21.24 5.05 7.60
C VAL A 139 -22.28 5.10 6.52
#